data_AF-E5WXG5-F1
#
_entry.id   AF-E5WXG5-F1
#
_cell.length_a   1.000
_cell.length_b   1.000
_cell.length_c   1.000
_cell.angle_alpha   90.00
_cell.angle_beta   90.00
_cell.angle_gamma   90.00
#
_symmetry.space_group_name_H-M   'P 1'
#
loop_
_entity.id
_entity.type
_entity.pdbx_description
1 polymer ?
#
loop_
_entity_poly.entity_id
_entity_poly.type
_entity_poly.pdbx_seq_one_letter_code
_entity_poly.pdbx_strand_id
1 'polypeptide(L)'
;MQVLLKDIELDVQELKCLIQSMSTDTNPVLKIVAKRSIYQMKERLDALTALLDATFVITPAKQSASTVVKTDLEHKAVADLTKEVPAETVFMQDDEVPAPQILAERIKPAIDLCHAISLNDSFRFTRELFNGDTARMNEIVGQLGKASSLEEAMSVFMSKVQPDEENEAAIDFVELLKKYFS
;
A
#
# COMPACT_ATOMS: atom_id res chain seq x y z
N MET A 1 -7.88 33.21 4.03
CA MET A 1 -7.27 33.00 2.69
C MET A 1 -5.92 33.71 2.55
N GLN A 2 -5.81 35.04 2.73
CA GLN A 2 -4.54 35.75 2.51
C GLN A 2 -3.38 35.30 3.42
N VAL A 3 -3.64 35.03 4.71
CA VAL A 3 -2.65 34.45 5.64
C VAL A 3 -2.19 33.07 5.16
N LEU A 4 -3.14 32.22 4.76
CA LEU A 4 -2.85 30.88 4.26
C LEU A 4 -1.98 30.93 3.00
N LEU A 5 -2.25 31.86 2.08
CA LEU A 5 -1.42 32.05 0.88
C LEU A 5 0.00 32.52 1.22
N LYS A 6 0.14 33.44 2.18
CA LYS A 6 1.45 33.88 2.66
C LYS A 6 2.23 32.74 3.30
N ASP A 7 1.55 31.88 4.05
CA ASP A 7 2.20 30.74 4.67
C ASP A 7 2.61 29.68 3.63
N ILE A 8 1.79 29.43 2.60
CA ILE A 8 2.18 28.55 1.48
C ILE A 8 3.39 29.13 0.73
N GLU A 9 3.41 30.44 0.51
CA GLU A 9 4.57 31.11 -0.10
C GLU A 9 5.84 30.91 0.75
N LEU A 10 5.73 31.03 2.07
CA LEU A 10 6.84 30.78 2.99
C LEU A 10 7.30 29.31 2.90
N ASP A 11 6.37 28.35 2.95
CA ASP A 11 6.69 26.92 2.86
C ASP A 11 7.44 26.60 1.55
N VAL A 12 7.04 27.21 0.41
CA VAL A 12 7.75 27.07 -0.88
C VAL A 12 9.17 27.65 -0.82
N GLN A 13 9.34 28.81 -0.17
CA GLN A 13 10.67 29.41 -0.01
C GLN A 13 11.58 28.56 0.88
N GLU A 14 11.05 28.03 1.98
CA GLU A 14 11.76 27.11 2.88
C GLU A 14 12.17 25.83 2.15
N LEU A 15 11.25 25.21 1.40
CA LEU A 15 11.54 24.01 0.63
C LEU A 15 12.64 24.25 -0.40
N LYS A 16 12.59 25.39 -1.12
CA LYS A 16 13.66 25.76 -2.06
C LYS A 16 15.02 25.86 -1.37
N CYS A 17 15.07 26.47 -0.18
CA CYS A 17 16.31 26.58 0.59
C CYS A 17 16.82 25.20 1.06
N LEU A 18 15.92 24.33 1.52
CA LEU A 18 16.25 22.96 1.93
C LEU A 18 16.83 22.15 0.76
N ILE A 19 16.17 22.18 -0.40
CA ILE A 19 16.63 21.44 -1.59
C ILE A 19 17.99 21.96 -2.08
N GLN A 20 18.21 23.28 -2.08
CA GLN A 20 19.53 23.84 -2.41
C GLN A 20 20.61 23.38 -1.44
N SER A 21 20.31 23.32 -0.14
CA SER A 21 21.24 22.83 0.88
C SER A 21 21.55 21.34 0.70
N MET A 22 20.56 20.54 0.28
CA MET A 22 20.71 19.11 -0.02
C MET A 22 21.57 18.84 -1.27
N SER A 23 21.61 19.76 -2.23
CA SER A 23 22.52 19.65 -3.38
C SER A 23 24.00 19.77 -2.98
N THR A 24 24.27 20.39 -1.83
CA THR A 24 25.64 20.58 -1.31
C THR A 24 25.99 19.63 -0.16
N ASP A 25 25.01 19.18 0.61
CA ASP A 25 25.19 18.34 1.79
C ASP A 25 24.28 17.11 1.71
N THR A 26 24.86 15.92 1.85
CA THR A 26 24.12 14.63 1.85
C THR A 26 23.61 14.29 3.25
N ASN A 27 23.03 15.28 3.95
CA ASN A 27 22.52 15.10 5.30
C ASN A 27 21.12 14.46 5.29
N PRO A 28 20.94 13.26 5.88
CA PRO A 28 19.65 12.57 5.87
C PRO A 28 18.56 13.32 6.66
N VAL A 29 18.92 14.19 7.60
CA VAL A 29 17.95 15.02 8.35
C VAL A 29 17.27 16.03 7.43
N LEU A 30 18.00 16.61 6.47
CA LEU A 30 17.43 17.55 5.51
C LEU A 30 16.35 16.89 4.65
N LYS A 31 16.54 15.61 4.27
CA LYS A 31 15.51 14.82 3.57
C LYS A 31 14.24 14.66 4.41
N ILE A 32 14.38 14.41 5.71
CA ILE A 32 13.23 14.26 6.63
C ILE A 32 12.48 15.59 6.75
N VAL A 33 13.21 16.70 6.91
CA VAL A 33 12.60 18.04 7.02
C VAL A 33 11.92 18.45 5.72
N ALA A 34 12.54 18.20 4.57
CA ALA A 34 11.95 18.49 3.26
C ALA A 34 10.64 17.70 3.06
N LYS A 35 10.62 16.39 3.37
CA LYS A 35 9.40 15.58 3.34
C LYS A 35 8.31 16.17 4.24
N ARG A 36 8.64 16.54 5.48
CA ARG A 36 7.69 17.17 6.42
C ARG A 36 7.12 18.49 5.86
N SER A 37 7.96 19.36 5.32
CA SER A 37 7.56 20.64 4.71
C SER A 37 6.58 20.42 3.55
N ILE A 38 6.82 19.42 2.70
CA ILE A 38 5.90 19.06 1.60
C ILE A 38 4.53 18.63 2.15
N TYR A 39 4.47 17.81 3.20
CA TYR A 39 3.19 17.42 3.81
C TYR A 39 2.42 18.61 4.40
N GLN A 40 3.13 19.52 5.07
CA GLN A 40 2.53 20.74 5.60
C GLN A 40 1.95 21.62 4.48
N MET A 41 2.69 21.79 3.38
CA MET A 41 2.20 22.54 2.23
C MET A 41 0.96 21.88 1.60
N LYS A 42 0.92 20.54 1.50
CA LYS A 42 -0.27 19.81 1.05
C LYS A 42 -1.48 20.08 1.94
N GLU A 43 -1.34 19.99 3.25
CA GLU A 43 -2.42 20.29 4.21
C GLU A 43 -2.96 21.72 4.04
N ARG A 44 -2.07 22.69 3.81
CA ARG A 44 -2.46 24.08 3.55
C ARG A 44 -3.17 24.25 2.20
N LEU A 45 -2.76 23.52 1.17
CA LEU A 45 -3.43 23.52 -0.14
C LEU A 45 -4.81 22.85 -0.07
N ASP A 46 -4.96 21.79 0.72
CA ASP A 46 -6.25 21.16 0.99
C ASP A 46 -7.18 22.13 1.73
N ALA A 47 -6.65 22.84 2.74
CA ALA A 47 -7.40 23.90 3.42
C ALA A 47 -7.80 25.05 2.47
N LEU A 48 -6.96 25.40 1.51
CA LEU A 48 -7.28 26.42 0.50
C LEU A 48 -8.41 25.95 -0.42
N THR A 49 -8.37 24.69 -0.85
CA THR A 49 -9.42 24.06 -1.65
C THR A 49 -10.75 24.04 -0.89
N ALA A 50 -10.74 23.61 0.37
CA ALA A 50 -11.93 23.60 1.22
C ALA A 50 -12.54 25.00 1.41
N LEU A 51 -11.71 26.05 1.51
CA LEU A 51 -12.21 27.44 1.57
C LEU A 51 -12.88 27.88 0.26
N LEU A 52 -12.36 27.46 -0.89
CA LEU A 52 -12.98 27.76 -2.19
C LEU A 52 -14.31 27.01 -2.34
N ASP A 53 -14.35 25.73 -1.99
CA ASP A 53 -15.56 24.90 -2.03
C ASP A 53 -16.65 25.45 -1.10
N ALA A 54 -16.28 25.87 0.11
CA ALA A 54 -17.21 26.50 1.05
C ALA A 54 -17.76 27.84 0.52
N THR A 55 -16.97 28.59 -0.25
CA THR A 55 -17.38 29.88 -0.84
C THR A 55 -18.38 29.70 -1.98
N PHE A 56 -18.39 28.57 -2.67
CA PHE A 56 -19.39 28.23 -3.69
C PHE A 56 -20.76 27.84 -3.13
N VAL A 57 -20.91 27.72 -1.81
CA VAL A 57 -22.20 27.44 -1.16
C VAL A 57 -22.90 28.75 -0.79
N ILE A 58 -23.36 29.50 -1.79
CA ILE A 58 -24.45 30.47 -1.61
C ILE A 58 -25.73 29.86 -2.20
N THR A 59 -26.72 29.77 -1.33
CA THR A 59 -27.92 28.91 -1.30
C THR A 59 -29.08 29.40 -2.20
N PRO A 60 -30.14 28.60 -2.43
CA PRO A 60 -31.31 28.80 -1.58
C PRO A 60 -32.03 27.51 -1.08
N ALA A 61 -32.44 27.59 0.19
CA ALA A 61 -33.71 27.15 0.75
C ALA A 61 -34.08 25.65 0.83
N LYS A 62 -34.16 25.21 2.10
CA LYS A 62 -35.37 24.63 2.74
C LYS A 62 -35.33 23.13 3.07
N GLN A 63 -35.24 22.88 4.38
CA GLN A 63 -35.81 21.76 5.14
C GLN A 63 -35.27 20.36 4.85
N SER A 64 -34.55 19.78 5.81
CA SER A 64 -35.21 18.91 6.80
C SER A 64 -34.26 18.59 7.95
N ALA A 65 -34.68 19.01 9.15
CA ALA A 65 -34.30 18.33 10.36
C ALA A 65 -35.01 16.96 10.39
N SER A 66 -34.25 15.89 10.56
CA SER A 66 -34.72 14.57 11.00
C SER A 66 -33.48 13.90 11.60
N THR A 67 -33.21 13.98 12.90
CA THR A 67 -33.84 13.16 13.95
C THR A 67 -34.33 11.81 13.44
N VAL A 68 -33.42 10.83 13.38
CA VAL A 68 -33.77 9.46 13.77
C VAL A 68 -32.67 8.94 14.68
N VAL A 69 -33.03 8.90 15.95
CA VAL A 69 -32.39 8.12 17.02
C VAL A 69 -32.77 6.65 16.82
N LYS A 70 -31.89 5.76 17.28
CA LYS A 70 -32.03 4.29 17.47
C LYS A 70 -31.74 3.50 16.18
N THR A 71 -30.80 2.56 16.20
CA THR A 71 -30.97 1.32 16.96
C THR A 71 -29.63 0.72 17.36
N ASP A 72 -29.42 0.69 18.67
CA ASP A 72 -28.63 -0.29 19.41
C ASP A 72 -29.15 -1.70 19.12
N LEU A 73 -28.28 -2.63 18.72
CA LEU A 73 -28.36 -3.99 19.26
C LEU A 73 -27.04 -4.75 19.03
N GLU A 74 -26.30 -4.83 20.13
CA GLU A 74 -25.36 -5.89 20.42
C GLU A 74 -26.00 -7.28 20.24
N HIS A 75 -25.28 -8.22 19.63
CA HIS A 75 -25.47 -9.63 19.95
C HIS A 75 -24.11 -10.28 20.23
N LYS A 76 -23.78 -10.25 21.51
CA LYS A 76 -22.81 -11.10 22.19
C LYS A 76 -23.54 -12.36 22.68
N ALA A 77 -23.13 -13.52 22.21
CA ALA A 77 -23.34 -14.85 22.81
C ALA A 77 -22.24 -15.74 22.20
N VAL A 78 -21.09 -16.02 22.82
CA VAL A 78 -20.79 -16.75 24.06
C VAL A 78 -21.43 -18.15 24.13
N ALA A 79 -20.68 -19.14 23.67
CA ALA A 79 -20.62 -20.49 24.21
C ALA A 79 -19.21 -21.01 23.89
N ASP A 80 -18.29 -20.93 24.87
CA ASP A 80 -17.94 -22.03 25.79
C ASP A 80 -17.00 -23.04 25.08
N LEU A 81 -15.69 -22.79 25.14
CA LEU A 81 -14.74 -23.38 26.08
C LEU A 81 -14.71 -24.92 26.11
N THR A 82 -13.47 -25.44 26.08
CA THR A 82 -12.96 -26.72 26.60
C THR A 82 -12.25 -27.51 25.49
N LYS A 83 -10.92 -27.37 25.36
CA LYS A 83 -9.88 -28.33 25.86
C LYS A 83 -9.84 -29.57 24.94
N GLU A 84 -8.75 -29.96 24.27
CA GLU A 84 -7.43 -30.35 24.76
C GLU A 84 -6.43 -30.47 23.57
N VAL A 85 -5.16 -30.20 23.87
CA VAL A 85 -3.92 -30.54 23.14
C VAL A 85 -3.61 -32.05 23.36
N PRO A 86 -2.57 -32.74 22.81
CA PRO A 86 -1.77 -32.69 21.57
C PRO A 86 -1.85 -34.01 20.74
N ALA A 87 -1.22 -34.09 19.56
CA ALA A 87 -0.20 -35.11 19.22
C ALA A 87 0.03 -35.27 17.71
N GLU A 88 1.31 -35.44 17.36
CA GLU A 88 1.87 -35.88 16.08
C GLU A 88 1.24 -37.17 15.54
N THR A 89 1.23 -37.36 14.21
CA THR A 89 1.93 -38.43 13.45
C THR A 89 1.45 -38.47 11.99
N VAL A 90 2.35 -38.23 11.00
CA VAL A 90 3.01 -39.20 10.09
C VAL A 90 2.18 -39.62 8.84
N PHE A 91 2.68 -39.19 7.66
CA PHE A 91 2.72 -39.80 6.31
C PHE A 91 1.53 -40.64 5.74
N MET A 92 1.18 -40.43 4.45
CA MET A 92 1.59 -41.28 3.31
C MET A 92 1.02 -40.79 1.95
N GLN A 93 1.79 -41.02 0.89
CA GLN A 93 1.59 -40.68 -0.53
C GLN A 93 0.89 -41.80 -1.33
N ASP A 94 0.56 -41.45 -2.60
CA ASP A 94 0.43 -42.26 -3.84
C ASP A 94 -0.87 -43.04 -4.11
N ASP A 95 -1.42 -43.14 -5.33
CA ASP A 95 -1.23 -42.55 -6.68
C ASP A 95 -2.40 -43.10 -7.56
N GLU A 96 -2.93 -42.35 -8.54
CA GLU A 96 -3.33 -42.91 -9.87
C GLU A 96 -3.70 -41.80 -10.89
N VAL A 97 -2.93 -41.73 -11.98
CA VAL A 97 -3.17 -40.96 -13.23
C VAL A 97 -3.61 -41.94 -14.33
N PRO A 98 -4.31 -41.54 -15.43
CA PRO A 98 -3.53 -41.31 -16.67
C PRO A 98 -4.13 -40.27 -17.66
N ALA A 99 -3.29 -39.36 -18.18
CA ALA A 99 -3.04 -39.19 -19.63
C ALA A 99 -1.97 -38.10 -19.88
N PRO A 100 -1.06 -38.29 -20.86
CA PRO A 100 0.20 -37.55 -20.95
C PRO A 100 0.06 -36.32 -21.86
N GLN A 101 0.19 -35.12 -21.27
CA GLN A 101 0.53 -33.91 -22.01
C GLN A 101 1.97 -33.54 -21.63
N ILE A 102 2.78 -33.27 -22.65
CA ILE A 102 4.24 -33.30 -22.64
C ILE A 102 4.82 -32.35 -21.59
N LEU A 103 5.30 -32.92 -20.49
CA LEU A 103 5.97 -32.26 -19.36
C LEU A 103 7.45 -31.97 -19.70
N ALA A 104 7.71 -31.15 -20.72
CA ALA A 104 9.06 -30.70 -21.04
C ALA A 104 9.35 -29.23 -20.69
N GLU A 105 8.37 -28.47 -20.19
CA GLU A 105 8.60 -27.10 -19.75
C GLU A 105 7.96 -26.83 -18.39
N ARG A 106 8.69 -26.09 -17.55
CA ARG A 106 8.30 -25.56 -16.23
C ARG A 106 8.60 -26.43 -15.01
N ILE A 107 9.81 -26.98 -14.94
CA ILE A 107 10.49 -27.03 -13.64
C ILE A 107 11.03 -25.62 -13.35
N LYS A 108 10.13 -24.65 -13.12
CA LYS A 108 10.53 -23.47 -12.36
C LYS A 108 10.62 -23.93 -10.91
N PRO A 109 11.68 -23.61 -10.16
CA PRO A 109 11.67 -23.80 -8.72
C PRO A 109 10.37 -23.17 -8.19
N ALA A 110 9.58 -23.91 -7.42
CA ALA A 110 8.43 -23.36 -6.70
C ALA A 110 8.94 -22.47 -5.55
N ILE A 111 9.77 -21.48 -5.87
CA ILE A 111 10.01 -20.36 -4.99
C ILE A 111 8.72 -19.56 -5.11
N ASP A 112 7.91 -19.62 -4.06
CA ASP A 112 6.79 -18.68 -3.99
C ASP A 112 7.38 -17.28 -3.90
N LEU A 113 6.84 -16.33 -4.66
CA LEU A 113 7.26 -14.94 -4.59
C LEU A 113 7.26 -14.41 -3.14
N CYS A 114 6.34 -14.90 -2.29
CA CYS A 114 6.31 -14.63 -0.85
C CYS A 114 7.61 -15.00 -0.13
N HIS A 115 8.24 -16.12 -0.49
CA HIS A 115 9.50 -16.58 0.11
C HIS A 115 10.73 -15.86 -0.46
N ALA A 116 10.61 -15.24 -1.65
CA ALA A 116 11.66 -14.40 -2.22
C ALA A 116 11.73 -13.00 -1.57
N ILE A 117 10.64 -12.56 -0.93
CA ILE A 117 10.57 -11.28 -0.22
C ILE A 117 11.20 -11.45 1.17
N SER A 118 12.22 -10.63 1.47
CA SER A 118 12.82 -10.63 2.81
C SER A 118 11.82 -10.10 3.85
N LEU A 119 11.97 -10.49 5.11
CA LEU A 119 11.10 -9.99 6.18
C LEU A 119 11.11 -8.45 6.25
N ASN A 120 12.28 -7.83 6.07
CA ASN A 120 12.44 -6.38 6.05
C ASN A 120 11.68 -5.74 4.88
N ASP A 121 11.79 -6.35 3.70
CA ASP A 121 11.08 -5.90 2.51
C ASP A 121 9.56 -6.10 2.64
N SER A 122 9.12 -7.20 3.25
CA SER A 122 7.70 -7.44 3.53
C SER A 122 7.10 -6.30 4.34
N PHE A 123 7.76 -5.86 5.41
CA PHE A 123 7.30 -4.73 6.22
C PHE A 123 7.33 -3.42 5.43
N ARG A 124 8.43 -3.16 4.70
CA ARG A 124 8.60 -1.94 3.92
C ARG A 124 7.56 -1.81 2.80
N PHE A 125 7.39 -2.86 1.99
CA PHE A 125 6.40 -2.91 0.91
C PHE A 125 4.99 -2.79 1.46
N THR A 126 4.65 -3.51 2.54
CA THR A 126 3.33 -3.39 3.16
C THR A 126 3.01 -1.94 3.53
N ARG A 127 3.95 -1.25 4.18
CA ARG A 127 3.77 0.16 4.61
C ARG A 127 3.66 1.12 3.42
N GLU A 128 4.55 0.98 2.44
CA GLU A 128 4.75 2.01 1.41
C GLU A 128 3.92 1.78 0.14
N LEU A 129 3.59 0.52 -0.18
CA LEU A 129 2.85 0.16 -1.39
C LEU A 129 1.41 -0.28 -1.08
N PHE A 130 1.14 -0.79 0.12
CA PHE A 130 -0.18 -1.35 0.48
C PHE A 130 -0.83 -0.61 1.65
N ASN A 131 -0.36 0.61 1.98
CA ASN A 131 -0.90 1.46 3.05
C ASN A 131 -0.98 0.77 4.43
N GLY A 132 -0.10 -0.20 4.71
CA GLY A 132 -0.10 -0.98 5.94
C GLY A 132 -0.98 -2.24 5.91
N ASP A 133 -1.66 -2.53 4.80
CA ASP A 133 -2.53 -3.71 4.67
C ASP A 133 -1.74 -4.95 4.25
N THR A 134 -1.40 -5.78 5.25
CA THR A 134 -0.67 -7.05 5.04
C THR A 134 -1.50 -8.08 4.28
N ALA A 135 -2.83 -8.11 4.47
CA ALA A 135 -3.68 -9.08 3.79
C ALA A 135 -3.72 -8.80 2.28
N ARG A 136 -3.89 -7.52 1.92
CA ARG A 136 -3.84 -7.06 0.52
C ARG A 136 -2.47 -7.32 -0.12
N MET A 137 -1.38 -7.07 0.60
CA MET A 137 -0.02 -7.40 0.15
C MET A 137 0.12 -8.88 -0.20
N ASN A 138 -0.25 -9.78 0.72
CA ASN A 138 -0.15 -11.23 0.50
C ASN A 138 -1.02 -11.71 -0.66
N GLU A 139 -2.23 -11.17 -0.79
CA GLU A 139 -3.12 -11.50 -1.90
C GLU A 139 -2.50 -11.12 -3.26
N ILE A 140 -1.98 -9.90 -3.38
CA ILE A 140 -1.39 -9.40 -4.62
C ILE A 140 -0.10 -10.15 -4.93
N VAL A 141 0.79 -10.35 -3.96
CA VAL A 141 2.02 -11.15 -4.14
C VAL A 141 1.69 -12.58 -4.57
N GLY A 142 0.66 -13.20 -3.98
CA GLY A 142 0.20 -14.52 -4.39
C GLY A 142 -0.35 -14.57 -5.81
N GLN A 143 -0.98 -13.49 -6.29
CA GLN A 143 -1.42 -13.37 -7.69
C GLN A 143 -0.24 -13.15 -8.64
N LEU A 144 0.71 -12.29 -8.26
CA LEU A 144 1.93 -12.03 -9.04
C LEU A 144 2.78 -13.29 -9.18
N GLY A 145 2.91 -14.11 -8.14
CA GLY A 145 3.62 -15.39 -8.21
C GLY A 145 2.95 -16.43 -9.12
N LYS A 146 1.64 -16.29 -9.40
CA LYS A 146 0.90 -17.17 -10.33
C LYS A 146 0.96 -16.69 -11.78
N ALA A 147 1.46 -15.47 -12.04
CA ALA A 147 1.55 -14.93 -13.38
C ALA A 147 2.51 -15.76 -14.25
N SER A 148 2.22 -15.84 -15.55
CA SER A 148 3.01 -16.65 -16.49
C SER A 148 4.26 -15.93 -16.99
N SER A 149 4.27 -14.59 -16.94
CA SER A 149 5.35 -13.74 -17.41
C SER A 149 5.53 -12.49 -16.54
N LEU A 150 6.71 -11.86 -16.66
CA LEU A 150 7.00 -10.58 -16.02
C LEU A 150 6.00 -9.49 -16.46
N GLU A 151 5.65 -9.45 -17.75
CA GLU A 151 4.75 -8.43 -18.30
C GLU A 151 3.33 -8.54 -17.71
N GLU A 152 2.83 -9.76 -17.55
CA GLU A 152 1.54 -10.01 -16.88
C GLU A 152 1.59 -9.58 -15.41
N ALA A 153 2.65 -9.94 -14.68
CA ALA A 153 2.84 -9.53 -13.30
C ALA A 153 2.94 -8.00 -13.16
N MET A 154 3.70 -7.33 -14.03
CA MET A 154 3.83 -5.88 -14.04
C MET A 154 2.49 -5.20 -14.33
N SER A 155 1.68 -5.74 -15.26
CA SER A 155 0.35 -5.22 -15.56
C SER A 155 -0.57 -5.30 -14.33
N VAL A 156 -0.59 -6.43 -13.63
CA VAL A 156 -1.37 -6.61 -12.40
C VAL A 156 -0.90 -5.67 -11.30
N PHE A 157 0.43 -5.53 -11.12
CA PHE A 157 1.01 -4.66 -10.12
C PHE A 157 0.64 -3.19 -10.37
N MET A 158 0.82 -2.69 -11.59
CA MET A 158 0.46 -1.31 -11.94
C MET A 158 -1.04 -1.04 -11.84
N SER A 159 -1.88 -2.01 -12.21
CA SER A 159 -3.34 -1.86 -12.14
C SER A 159 -3.88 -1.87 -10.71
N LYS A 160 -3.29 -2.66 -9.79
CA LYS A 160 -3.83 -2.86 -8.43
C LYS A 160 -3.15 -2.03 -7.36
N VAL A 161 -1.86 -1.78 -7.49
CA VAL A 161 -1.05 -1.08 -6.48
C VAL A 161 -0.91 0.40 -6.84
N GLN A 162 -0.94 0.75 -8.14
CA GLN A 162 -0.73 2.12 -8.63
C GLN A 162 0.43 2.83 -7.92
N PRO A 163 1.63 2.22 -7.94
CA PRO A 163 2.78 2.79 -7.25
C PRO A 163 3.19 4.13 -7.86
N ASP A 164 3.66 5.04 -7.01
CA ASP A 164 4.35 6.25 -7.45
C ASP A 164 5.72 5.88 -8.06
N GLU A 165 6.01 6.42 -9.24
CA GLU A 165 7.26 6.14 -9.98
C GLU A 165 8.51 6.62 -9.22
N GLU A 166 8.37 7.60 -8.32
CA GLU A 166 9.45 8.10 -7.49
C GLU A 166 9.64 7.31 -6.18
N ASN A 167 8.77 6.33 -5.90
CA ASN A 167 8.84 5.55 -4.67
C ASN A 167 9.95 4.47 -4.74
N GLU A 168 10.98 4.61 -3.90
CA GLU A 168 12.07 3.64 -3.77
C GLU A 168 11.56 2.20 -3.51
N ALA A 169 10.52 2.02 -2.71
CA ALA A 169 9.94 0.70 -2.44
C ALA A 169 9.29 0.09 -3.69
N ALA A 170 8.73 0.91 -4.58
CA ALA A 170 8.15 0.44 -5.84
C ALA A 170 9.25 0.00 -6.82
N ILE A 171 10.33 0.77 -6.91
CA ILE A 171 11.50 0.46 -7.74
C ILE A 171 12.10 -0.89 -7.31
N ASP A 172 12.35 -1.05 -6.02
CA ASP A 172 12.89 -2.30 -5.44
C ASP A 172 11.94 -3.50 -5.65
N PHE A 173 10.62 -3.29 -5.53
CA PHE A 173 9.64 -4.34 -5.78
C PHE A 173 9.63 -4.78 -7.26
N VAL A 174 9.77 -3.83 -8.18
CA VAL A 174 9.88 -4.12 -9.62
C VAL A 174 11.18 -4.86 -9.94
N GLU A 175 12.30 -4.51 -9.29
CA GLU A 175 13.56 -5.26 -9.43
C GLU A 175 13.42 -6.69 -8.90
N LEU A 176 12.73 -6.88 -7.76
CA LEU A 176 12.44 -8.20 -7.23
C LEU A 176 11.60 -9.03 -8.22
N LEU A 177 10.55 -8.44 -8.83
CA LEU A 177 9.76 -9.11 -9.85
C LEU A 177 10.61 -9.48 -11.07
N LYS A 178 11.45 -8.56 -11.56
CA LYS A 178 12.38 -8.85 -12.67
C LYS A 178 13.29 -10.03 -12.34
N LYS A 179 13.83 -10.08 -11.12
CA LYS A 179 14.68 -11.19 -10.65
C LYS A 179 13.91 -12.50 -10.51
N TYR A 180 12.62 -12.45 -10.15
CA TYR A 180 11.76 -13.62 -10.01
C TYR A 180 11.42 -14.27 -11.36
N PHE A 181 11.24 -13.46 -12.41
CA PHE A 181 10.87 -13.92 -13.75
C PHE A 181 12.04 -14.07 -14.72
N SER A 182 13.26 -13.68 -14.33
CA SER A 182 14.49 -13.87 -15.10
C SER A 182 15.00 -15.30 -15.03
#